data_AF-A0A1F3F490-F1
#
_entry.id   AF-A0A1F3F490-F1
#
_cell.length_a   1.000
_cell.length_b   1.000
_cell.length_c   1.000
_cell.angle_alpha   90.00
_cell.angle_beta   90.00
_cell.angle_gamma   90.00
#
_symmetry.space_group_name_H-M   'P 1'
#
loop_
_entity.id
_entity.type
_entity.pdbx_description
1 polymer ?
#
loop_
_entity_poly.entity_id
_entity_poly.type
_entity_poly.pdbx_seq_one_letter_code
_entity_poly.pdbx_strand_id
1 'polypeptide(L)' 'MTTKKTESKSTAKPKAEKKATEVKKASKPASKIVTDDEIAQRAYQIHLETGNHDAHENWVEAEKQLKKKK' A
#
# COMPACT_ATOMS: atom_id res chain seq x y z
N MET A 1 25.48 54.26 -6.13
CA MET A 1 24.94 53.17 -5.30
C MET A 1 26.00 52.09 -5.18
N THR A 2 26.30 51.72 -3.94
CA THR A 2 27.50 51.00 -3.46
C THR A 2 27.45 49.49 -3.72
N THR A 3 28.62 48.86 -3.89
CA THR A 3 28.83 47.42 -4.16
C THR A 3 28.90 46.55 -2.90
N LYS A 4 28.63 45.23 -3.09
CA LYS A 4 29.31 44.05 -2.51
C LYS A 4 28.64 43.26 -1.35
N LYS A 5 28.49 41.94 -1.59
CA LYS A 5 28.84 40.73 -0.79
C LYS A 5 27.76 39.62 -0.91
N THR A 6 28.00 38.55 -1.68
CA THR A 6 28.44 37.21 -1.22
C THR A 6 27.71 36.63 -0.01
N GLU A 7 26.91 35.58 -0.23
CA GLU A 7 26.95 34.38 0.63
C GLU A 7 26.61 33.12 -0.18
N SER A 8 27.63 32.29 -0.35
CA SER A 8 27.52 30.90 -0.78
C SER A 8 26.99 30.08 0.38
N LYS A 9 25.94 29.28 0.19
CA LYS A 9 25.61 28.18 1.11
C LYS A 9 25.45 26.88 0.35
N SER A 10 26.56 26.16 0.31
CA SER A 10 26.67 24.74 0.03
C SER A 10 25.83 23.95 1.03
N THR A 11 24.98 23.06 0.55
CA THR A 11 24.52 21.89 1.31
C THR A 11 24.64 20.66 0.43
N ALA A 12 25.88 20.19 0.29
CA ALA A 12 26.14 18.77 0.08
C ALA A 12 25.89 18.03 1.40
N LYS A 13 25.01 17.03 1.38
CA LYS A 13 25.00 15.94 2.36
C LYS A 13 24.86 14.61 1.61
N PRO A 14 25.93 13.80 1.52
CA PRO A 14 25.83 12.39 1.19
C PRO A 14 25.55 11.60 2.48
N LYS A 15 24.60 10.68 2.43
CA LYS A 15 24.44 9.62 3.45
C LYS A 15 23.78 8.41 2.78
N ALA A 16 24.59 7.52 2.24
CA ALA A 16 24.99 6.26 2.88
C ALA A 16 23.88 5.21 2.86
N GLU A 17 23.93 4.38 1.82
CA GLU A 17 24.03 2.92 1.91
C GLU A 17 23.20 2.20 2.99
N LYS A 18 22.25 1.36 2.55
CA LYS A 18 22.11 -0.03 3.02
C LYS A 18 21.09 -0.83 2.20
N LYS A 19 21.62 -1.93 1.66
CA LYS A 19 20.99 -3.15 1.12
C LYS A 19 19.50 -3.35 1.43
N ALA A 20 18.74 -3.71 0.39
CA ALA A 20 17.78 -4.79 0.50
C ALA A 20 17.89 -5.65 -0.77
N THR A 21 18.62 -6.76 -0.63
CA THR A 21 18.63 -7.87 -1.57
C THR A 21 17.19 -8.34 -1.75
N GLU A 22 16.61 -8.18 -2.93
CA GLU A 22 15.30 -8.77 -3.26
C GLU A 22 15.48 -10.28 -3.47
N VAL A 23 15.57 -11.02 -2.37
CA VAL A 23 15.33 -12.46 -2.38
C VAL A 23 13.85 -12.66 -2.04
N LYS A 24 13.01 -12.91 -3.04
CA LYS A 24 11.72 -13.56 -2.77
C LYS A 24 11.69 -14.94 -3.43
N LYS A 25 12.23 -15.88 -2.65
CA LYS A 25 11.91 -17.31 -2.58
C LYS A 25 10.56 -17.64 -3.25
N ALA A 26 10.63 -18.52 -4.24
CA ALA A 26 9.51 -19.36 -4.63
C ALA A 26 8.96 -20.04 -3.36
N SER A 27 7.78 -19.60 -2.91
CA SER A 27 7.15 -20.08 -1.69
C SER A 27 6.01 -21.01 -2.09
N LYS A 28 6.04 -22.21 -1.50
CA LYS A 28 5.02 -23.28 -1.52
C LYS A 28 3.59 -22.72 -1.51
N PRO A 29 2.58 -23.46 -2.03
CA PRO A 29 1.21 -22.97 -2.13
C PRO A 29 0.75 -22.51 -0.75
N ALA A 30 0.74 -21.19 -0.56
CA ALA A 30 0.19 -20.60 0.63
C ALA A 30 -1.28 -21.00 0.61
N SER A 31 -1.70 -21.78 1.62
CA SER A 31 -3.11 -21.85 1.98
C SER A 31 -3.61 -20.42 1.93
N LYS A 32 -4.49 -20.10 0.97
CA LYS A 32 -4.87 -18.72 0.64
C LYS A 32 -5.57 -18.14 1.86
N ILE A 33 -4.81 -17.58 2.78
CA ILE A 33 -5.35 -16.85 3.92
C ILE A 33 -5.86 -15.57 3.28
N VAL A 34 -7.16 -15.35 3.36
CA VAL A 34 -7.75 -14.10 2.90
C VAL A 34 -7.14 -13.01 3.77
N THR A 35 -6.45 -12.08 3.14
CA THR A 35 -5.84 -10.94 3.82
C THR A 35 -6.81 -9.78 3.92
N ASP A 36 -6.63 -8.90 4.92
CA ASP A 36 -7.41 -7.67 5.04
C ASP A 36 -7.34 -6.79 3.79
N ASP A 37 -6.22 -6.83 3.06
CA ASP A 37 -6.07 -6.10 1.78
C ASP A 37 -7.02 -6.64 0.70
N GLU A 38 -7.15 -7.96 0.59
CA GLU A 38 -8.12 -8.58 -0.34
C GLU A 38 -9.56 -8.25 0.04
N ILE A 39 -9.86 -8.23 1.35
CA ILE A 39 -11.18 -7.85 1.86
C ILE A 39 -11.46 -6.38 1.54
N ALA A 40 -10.52 -5.49 1.79
CA ALA A 40 -10.65 -4.07 1.49
C ALA A 40 -10.87 -3.82 -0.01
N GLN A 41 -10.10 -4.49 -0.87
CA GLN A 41 -10.27 -4.40 -2.33
C GLN A 41 -11.67 -4.89 -2.74
N ARG A 42 -12.13 -6.02 -2.18
CA ARG A 42 -13.46 -6.54 -2.53
C ARG A 42 -14.58 -5.67 -1.96
N ALA A 43 -14.42 -5.10 -0.78
CA ALA A 43 -15.38 -4.19 -0.16
C ALA A 43 -15.51 -2.90 -0.99
N TYR A 44 -14.40 -2.37 -1.49
CA TYR A 44 -14.42 -1.22 -2.40
C TYR A 44 -15.10 -1.54 -3.74
N GLN A 45 -14.87 -2.74 -4.29
CA GLN A 45 -15.61 -3.18 -5.47
C GLN A 45 -17.11 -3.28 -5.21
N ILE A 46 -17.52 -3.85 -4.07
CA ILE A 46 -18.93 -3.93 -3.69
C ILE A 46 -19.53 -2.52 -3.59
N HIS A 47 -18.83 -1.59 -2.94
CA HIS A 47 -19.25 -0.18 -2.87
C HIS A 47 -19.56 0.41 -4.26
N LEU A 48 -18.70 0.15 -5.25
CA LEU A 48 -18.91 0.60 -6.62
C LEU A 48 -20.03 -0.16 -7.36
N GLU A 49 -20.18 -1.47 -7.11
CA GLU A 49 -21.17 -2.33 -7.77
C GLU A 49 -22.60 -2.08 -7.28
N THR A 50 -22.81 -1.99 -5.96
CA THR A 50 -24.15 -1.77 -5.36
C THR A 50 -24.47 -0.29 -5.17
N GLY A 51 -23.47 0.60 -5.23
CA GLY A 51 -23.63 2.00 -4.80
C GLY A 51 -23.89 2.12 -3.30
N ASN A 52 -23.65 1.05 -2.52
CA ASN A 52 -23.84 1.07 -1.09
C ASN A 52 -22.66 1.81 -0.45
N HIS A 53 -22.94 2.93 0.24
CA HIS A 53 -21.92 3.72 0.92
C HIS A 53 -21.59 3.21 2.33
N ASP A 54 -22.27 2.17 2.80
CA ASP A 54 -21.97 1.57 4.10
C ASP A 54 -20.73 0.67 4.02
N ALA A 55 -19.61 1.19 4.54
CA ALA A 55 -18.32 0.51 4.50
C ALA A 55 -18.29 -0.77 5.34
N HIS A 56 -19.05 -0.82 6.44
CA HIS A 56 -19.07 -1.99 7.33
C HIS A 56 -19.82 -3.15 6.67
N GLU A 57 -21.01 -2.89 6.11
CA GLU A 57 -21.76 -3.90 5.37
C GLU A 57 -20.98 -4.42 4.17
N ASN A 58 -20.33 -3.53 3.41
CA ASN A 58 -19.50 -3.92 2.28
C ASN A 58 -18.29 -4.77 2.69
N TRP A 59 -17.70 -4.50 3.86
CA TRP A 59 -16.60 -5.29 4.43
C TRP A 59 -17.06 -6.70 4.79
N VAL A 60 -18.16 -6.82 5.54
CA VAL A 60 -18.72 -8.12 5.94
C VAL A 60 -19.09 -8.96 4.72
N GLU A 61 -19.65 -8.32 3.69
CA GLU A 61 -19.98 -9.01 2.45
C GLU A 61 -18.74 -9.44 1.66
N ALA A 62 -17.71 -8.60 1.61
CA ALA A 62 -16.41 -8.94 1.03
C ALA A 62 -15.77 -10.15 1.72
N GLU A 63 -15.72 -10.17 3.05
CA GLU A 63 -15.22 -11.31 3.84
C GLU A 63 -15.98 -12.59 3.50
N LYS A 64 -17.31 -12.51 3.45
CA LYS A 64 -18.18 -13.65 3.13
C LYS A 64 -17.93 -14.19 1.73
N GLN A 65 -17.76 -13.30 0.74
CA GLN A 65 -17.48 -13.70 -0.65
C GLN A 65 -16.08 -14.34 -0.78
N LEU A 66 -15.06 -13.78 -0.14
CA LEU A 66 -13.69 -14.29 -0.20
C LEU A 66 -13.55 -15.62 0.54
N LYS A 67 -14.29 -15.82 1.64
CA LYS A 67 -14.33 -17.06 2.39
C LYS A 67 -15.09 -18.19 1.68
N LYS A 68 -16.10 -17.85 0.86
CA LYS A 68 -16.87 -18.81 0.03
C LYS A 68 -16.19 -19.21 -1.28
N LYS A 69 -15.24 -18.42 -1.79
CA LYS A 69 -14.49 -18.74 -3.02
C LYS A 69 -13.35 -19.76 -2.81
N LYS A 70 -13.31 -20.43 -1.66
CA LYS A 70 -12.49 -21.61 -1.38
C LYS A 70 -13.27 -22.88 -1.65
#